data_AF-A0A953H1M9-F1
#
_entry.id   AF-A0A953H1M9-F1
#
_cell.length_a   1.000
_cell.length_b   1.000
_cell.length_c   1.000
_cell.angle_alpha   90.00
_cell.angle_beta   90.00
_cell.angle_gamma   90.00
#
_symmetry.space_group_name_H-M   'P 1'
#
loop_
_entity.id
_entity.type
_entity.pdbx_description
1 polymer ?
#
loop_
_entity_poly.entity_id
_entity_poly.type
_entity_poly.pdbx_seq_one_letter_code
_entity_poly.pdbx_strand_id
1 'polypeptide(L)'
;MGMFDYVKCHYPLPVKGAEDLIYQTKDTPSQWLDMYEIRADGTLWHEDRSAQKKRPGPVKWTGEIVFYADKLEFSAYFVAGKLLHLERLDSNE
;
A
#
# COMPACT_ATOMS: atom_id res chain seq x y z
N MET A 1 -19.45 -0.76 7.55
CA MET A 1 -18.44 -0.44 6.52
C MET A 1 -17.68 0.78 7.00
N GLY A 2 -16.35 0.67 7.14
CA GLY A 2 -15.48 1.76 7.59
C GLY A 2 -14.65 2.33 6.45
N MET A 3 -14.13 3.54 6.63
CA MET A 3 -13.25 4.22 5.67
C MET A 3 -11.93 3.45 5.49
N PHE A 4 -11.28 3.62 4.35
CA PHE A 4 -10.03 2.96 3.96
C PHE A 4 -9.14 3.96 3.21
N ASP A 5 -7.87 3.60 3.00
CA ASP A 5 -6.98 4.30 2.07
C ASP A 5 -6.66 3.41 0.87
N TYR A 6 -6.10 4.02 -0.17
CA TYR A 6 -5.68 3.34 -1.38
C TYR A 6 -4.18 3.04 -1.35
N VAL A 7 -3.79 1.90 -1.93
CA VAL A 7 -2.39 1.55 -2.17
C VAL A 7 -2.21 1.23 -3.64
N LYS A 8 -1.18 1.80 -4.26
CA LYS A 8 -0.70 1.37 -5.58
C LYS A 8 0.68 0.72 -5.41
N CYS A 9 0.84 -0.50 -5.91
CA CYS A 9 2.09 -1.24 -5.79
C CYS A 9 2.79 -1.36 -7.14
N HIS A 10 3.93 -0.69 -7.27
CA HIS A 10 4.84 -0.79 -8.41
C HIS A 10 6.00 -1.75 -8.15
N TYR A 11 6.16 -2.20 -6.90
CA TYR A 11 7.12 -3.24 -6.57
C TYR A 11 6.64 -4.57 -7.18
N PRO A 12 7.53 -5.41 -7.75
CA PRO A 12 7.12 -6.67 -8.37
C PRO A 12 6.30 -7.54 -7.42
N LEU A 13 5.08 -7.87 -7.83
CA LEU A 13 4.17 -8.76 -7.09
C LEU A 13 4.25 -10.19 -7.66
N PRO A 14 4.03 -11.23 -6.84
CA PRO A 14 4.11 -12.63 -7.26
C PRO A 14 2.91 -13.10 -8.12
N VAL A 15 2.10 -12.17 -8.64
CA VAL A 15 0.89 -12.42 -9.43
C VAL A 15 0.91 -11.50 -10.66
N LYS A 16 0.79 -12.08 -11.86
CA LYS A 16 0.81 -11.31 -13.10
C LYS A 16 -0.38 -10.35 -13.18
N GLY A 17 -0.13 -9.08 -13.49
CA GLY A 17 -1.16 -8.04 -13.65
C GLY A 17 -1.66 -7.45 -12.32
N ALA A 18 -1.07 -7.87 -11.19
CA ALA A 18 -1.36 -7.30 -9.89
C ALA A 18 -0.83 -5.86 -9.78
N GLU A 19 0.25 -5.54 -10.48
CA GLU A 19 0.85 -4.20 -10.57
C GLU A 19 -0.07 -3.13 -11.18
N ASP A 20 -1.09 -3.52 -11.94
CA ASP A 20 -2.04 -2.62 -12.60
C ASP A 20 -3.25 -2.27 -11.72
N LEU A 21 -3.37 -2.89 -10.54
CA LEU A 21 -4.50 -2.71 -9.64
C LEU A 21 -4.31 -1.52 -8.68
N ILE A 22 -5.44 -1.04 -8.16
CA ILE A 22 -5.48 -0.15 -7.01
C ILE A 22 -6.08 -0.96 -5.85
N TYR A 23 -5.33 -1.03 -4.77
CA TYR A 23 -5.68 -1.77 -3.57
C TYR A 23 -6.28 -0.85 -2.52
N GLN A 24 -6.94 -1.45 -1.54
CA GLN A 24 -7.42 -0.79 -0.34
C GLN A 24 -6.63 -1.28 0.87
N THR A 25 -6.45 -0.41 1.86
CA THR A 25 -5.89 -0.77 3.16
C THR A 25 -6.62 -0.05 4.29
N LYS A 26 -6.58 -0.63 5.49
CA LYS A 26 -7.06 -0.01 6.72
C LYS A 26 -5.97 0.16 7.77
N ASP A 27 -4.75 -0.29 7.48
CA ASP A 27 -3.65 -0.33 8.45
C ASP A 27 -2.87 0.99 8.51
N THR A 28 -3.46 2.05 7.96
CA THR A 28 -2.91 3.41 8.02
C THR A 28 -3.35 4.11 9.31
N PRO A 29 -2.56 5.07 9.84
CA PRO A 29 -2.89 5.77 11.08
C PRO A 29 -4.23 6.50 11.06
N SER A 30 -4.71 6.87 9.87
CA SER A 30 -6.04 7.44 9.69
C SER A 30 -6.47 7.19 8.25
N GLN A 31 -7.69 6.69 8.07
CA GLN A 31 -8.22 6.37 6.75
C GLN A 31 -8.93 7.61 6.20
N TRP A 32 -8.30 8.35 5.28
CA TRP A 32 -8.85 9.58 4.68
C TRP A 32 -9.07 9.45 3.17
N LEU A 33 -9.13 8.22 2.65
CA LEU A 33 -9.11 7.92 1.22
C LEU A 33 -7.83 8.40 0.56
N ASP A 34 -6.75 8.48 1.34
CA ASP A 34 -5.42 8.89 0.87
C ASP A 34 -4.83 7.86 -0.07
N MET A 35 -3.81 8.26 -0.83
CA MET A 35 -3.10 7.38 -1.75
C MET A 35 -1.71 7.10 -1.22
N TYR A 36 -1.40 5.83 -1.03
CA TYR A 36 -0.04 5.34 -0.77
C TYR A 36 0.50 4.66 -2.03
N GLU A 37 1.81 4.79 -2.24
CA GLU A 37 2.51 4.14 -3.34
C GLU A 37 3.70 3.34 -2.79
N ILE A 38 3.72 2.05 -3.07
CA ILE A 38 4.91 1.21 -2.90
C ILE A 38 5.64 1.25 -4.23
N ARG A 39 6.75 2.00 -4.31
CA ARG A 39 7.48 2.18 -5.57
C ARG A 39 8.31 0.95 -5.93
N ALA A 40 8.76 0.89 -7.19
CA ALA A 40 9.58 -0.21 -7.70
C ALA A 40 10.91 -0.42 -6.94
N ASP A 41 11.42 0.63 -6.27
CA ASP A 41 12.62 0.56 -5.41
C ASP A 41 12.31 0.15 -3.96
N GLY A 42 11.06 -0.23 -3.67
CA GLY A 42 10.60 -0.61 -2.34
C GLY A 42 10.37 0.57 -1.39
N THR A 43 10.32 1.82 -1.87
CA THR A 43 9.96 2.97 -1.01
C THR A 43 8.47 3.15 -0.87
N LEU A 44 8.02 3.47 0.35
CA LEU A 44 6.65 3.89 0.62
C LEU A 44 6.52 5.42 0.47
N TRP A 45 5.54 5.84 -0.32
CA TRP A 45 5.17 7.24 -0.52
C TRP A 45 3.71 7.45 -0.16
N HIS A 46 3.38 8.66 0.26
CA HIS A 46 2.02 9.05 0.65
C HIS A 46 1.65 10.37 0.00
N GLU A 47 0.45 10.42 -0.57
CA GLU A 47 -0.23 11.61 -1.05
C GLU A 47 -1.48 11.84 -0.20
N ASP A 48 -1.43 12.92 0.58
CA ASP A 48 -2.58 13.48 1.28
C ASP A 48 -3.59 14.05 0.27
N ARG A 49 -4.79 13.47 0.23
CA ARG A 49 -5.86 13.86 -0.68
C ARG A 49 -6.62 15.09 -0.21
N SER A 50 -6.52 15.43 1.06
CA SER A 50 -7.09 16.65 1.65
C SER A 50 -6.21 17.88 1.41
N ALA A 51 -4.93 17.68 1.11
CA ALA A 51 -4.00 18.77 0.85
C ALA A 51 -4.36 19.55 -0.43
N GLN A 52 -4.33 20.89 -0.34
CA GLN A 52 -4.56 21.78 -1.49
C GLN A 52 -3.55 21.57 -2.63
N LYS A 53 -2.36 21.04 -2.32
CA LYS A 53 -1.34 20.67 -3.29
C LYS A 53 -0.99 19.18 -3.12
N LYS A 54 -1.46 18.37 -4.06
CA LYS A 54 -1.16 16.94 -4.15
C LYS A 54 0.30 16.76 -4.55
N ARG A 55 1.12 16.37 -3.59
CA ARG A 55 2.54 16.08 -3.79
C ARG A 55 2.87 14.81 -3.01
N PRO A 56 2.93 13.64 -3.65
CA PRO A 56 3.38 12.44 -2.97
C PRO A 56 4.79 12.66 -2.43
N GLY A 57 5.04 12.24 -1.20
CA GLY A 57 6.35 12.32 -0.54
C GLY A 57 6.72 10.99 0.13
N PRO A 58 8.03 10.71 0.32
CA PRO A 58 8.47 9.51 1.02
C PRO A 58 8.06 9.58 2.50
N VAL A 59 7.57 8.48 3.05
CA VAL A 59 7.18 8.37 4.46
C VAL A 59 8.15 7.48 5.22
N LYS A 60 8.59 7.93 6.39
CA LYS A 60 9.50 7.16 7.27
C LYS A 60 8.71 6.26 8.22
N TRP A 61 7.90 5.37 7.66
CA TRP A 61 6.99 4.53 8.42
C TRP A 61 7.59 3.13 8.68
N THR A 62 7.28 2.56 9.84
CA THR A 62 7.70 1.21 10.23
C THR A 62 6.49 0.43 10.72
N GLY A 63 6.24 -0.73 10.12
CA GLY A 63 5.10 -1.57 10.42
C GLY A 63 4.66 -2.43 9.24
N GLU A 64 3.53 -3.10 9.40
CA GLU A 64 2.89 -3.93 8.38
C GLU A 64 1.67 -3.23 7.75
N ILE A 65 1.61 -3.16 6.42
CA ILE A 65 0.41 -2.75 5.69
C ILE A 65 -0.12 -3.98 4.98
N VAL A 66 -1.35 -4.36 5.31
CA VAL A 66 -2.12 -5.32 4.53
C VAL A 66 -2.95 -4.55 3.51
N PHE A 67 -2.87 -4.96 2.25
CA PHE A 67 -3.59 -4.31 1.16
C PHE A 67 -4.26 -5.34 0.25
N TYR A 68 -5.50 -5.05 -0.14
CA TYR A 68 -6.36 -6.00 -0.82
C TYR A 68 -7.11 -5.38 -2.01
N ALA A 69 -7.30 -6.18 -3.06
CA ALA A 69 -8.07 -5.85 -4.25
C ALA A 69 -8.70 -7.14 -4.81
N ASP A 70 -10.02 -7.15 -5.00
CA ASP A 70 -10.76 -8.34 -5.43
C ASP A 70 -10.47 -9.55 -4.54
N LYS A 71 -9.84 -10.62 -5.09
CA LYS A 71 -9.42 -11.83 -4.35
C LYS A 71 -7.93 -11.85 -4.01
N LEU A 72 -7.25 -10.74 -4.18
CA LEU A 72 -5.82 -10.62 -3.89
C LEU A 72 -5.64 -9.85 -2.59
N GLU A 73 -4.78 -10.38 -1.74
CA GLU A 73 -4.37 -9.76 -0.49
C GLU A 73 -2.86 -9.97 -0.30
N PHE A 74 -2.19 -8.92 0.16
CA PHE A 74 -0.75 -8.90 0.36
C PHE A 74 -0.43 -8.25 1.70
N SER A 75 0.60 -8.77 2.37
CA SER A 75 1.25 -8.09 3.48
C SER A 75 2.57 -7.49 3.00
N ALA A 76 2.81 -6.23 3.37
CA ALA A 76 4.08 -5.56 3.18
C ALA A 76 4.59 -4.98 4.51
N TYR A 77 5.76 -5.44 4.94
CA TYR A 77 6.43 -4.93 6.14
C TYR A 77 7.51 -3.92 5.78
N PHE A 78 7.47 -2.76 6.40
CA PHE A 78 8.39 -1.64 6.16
C PHE A 78 9.23 -1.32 7.39
N VAL A 79 10.45 -0.87 7.14
CA VAL A 79 11.33 -0.25 8.15
C VAL A 79 11.76 1.12 7.62
N ALA A 80 11.38 2.18 8.32
CA ALA A 80 11.69 3.57 7.95
C ALA A 80 11.33 3.93 6.49
N GLY A 81 10.20 3.40 6.00
CA GLY A 81 9.69 3.63 4.64
C GLY A 81 10.28 2.73 3.57
N LYS A 82 11.13 1.77 3.93
CA LYS A 82 11.74 0.81 3.02
C LYS A 82 11.11 -0.56 3.23
N LEU A 83 10.67 -1.17 2.14
CA LEU A 83 10.11 -2.52 2.13
C LEU A 83 11.18 -3.52 2.58
N LEU A 84 10.87 -4.26 3.63
CA LEU A 84 11.72 -5.34 4.15
C LEU A 84 11.20 -6.71 3.70
N HIS A 85 9.89 -6.88 3.69
CA HIS A 85 9.24 -8.13 3.34
C HIS A 85 7.92 -7.85 2.62
N LEU A 86 7.61 -8.67 1.62
CA LEU A 86 6.32 -8.67 0.92
C LEU A 86 5.93 -10.10 0.64
N GLU A 87 4.71 -10.46 1.01
CA GLU A 87 4.13 -11.76 0.74
C GLU A 87 2.66 -11.66 0.34
N ARG A 88 2.21 -12.67 -0.38
CA ARG A 88 0.79 -12.84 -0.70
C ARG A 88 0.14 -13.57 0.46
N LEU A 89 -0.96 -13.03 0.96
CA LEU A 89 -1.80 -13.69 1.95
C LEU A 89 -2.83 -14.49 1.16
N ASP A 90 -2.53 -15.76 0.89
CA ASP A 90 -3.48 -16.62 0.21
C ASP A 90 -4.70 -16.81 1.11
N SER A 91 -5.89 -16.47 0.57
CA SER A 91 -7.12 -17.06 1.08
C SER A 91 -7.06 -18.54 0.72
N ASN A 92 -6.70 -19.40 1.68
CA ASN A 92 -6.87 -20.84 1.54
C ASN A 92 -8.32 -21.09 1.08
N GLU A 93 -8.49 -21.58 -0.14
CA GLU A 93 -9.77 -22.14 -0.62
C GLU A 93 -10.19 -23.33 0.25
#